data_AF-A0A963R638-F1
#
_entry.id   AF-A0A963R638-F1
#
_cell.length_a   1.000
_cell.length_b   1.000
_cell.length_c   1.000
_cell.angle_alpha   90.00
_cell.angle_beta   90.00
_cell.angle_gamma   90.00
#
_symmetry.space_group_name_H-M   'P 1'
#
loop_
_entity.id
_entity.type
_entity.pdbx_description
1 polymer ?
#
loop_
_entity_poly.entity_id
_entity_poly.type
_entity_poly.pdbx_seq_one_letter_code
_entity_poly.pdbx_strand_id
1 'polypeptide(L)'
;KKKNDTDAHKGDKSAGLGKASLKGVKIGVIRRKSGATPRLYDVYERALADMRRAGAVLVDIPYVESDELNRDEGVTLLYEFRADLGAYLRDLPGNPPVRSLADLIAFNKAHAAEEMALFGQDEFEAAEAATDEAAYRKARANALRLAGKDGIDRLLDKYDVAFLVAPTGAPAWTTDLVNGGHFVGVGAGTMAAVAGYPHLTVPMGAVDGLPVGLSFIGAKWQDKAILEAGAAFERVRSAALPVPSLRRWGE
;
A
#
# COMPACT_ATOMS: atom_id res chain seq x y z
N LYS A 1 -31.03 -9.76 2.67
CA LYS A 1 -29.63 -9.29 2.56
C LYS A 1 -29.53 -8.33 1.38
N LYS A 2 -29.31 -7.03 1.60
CA LYS A 2 -28.98 -6.11 0.48
C LYS A 2 -27.69 -6.66 -0.15
N LYS A 3 -27.65 -6.86 -1.48
CA LYS A 3 -26.37 -7.10 -2.17
C LYS A 3 -25.48 -5.91 -1.81
N ASN A 4 -24.36 -6.17 -1.14
CA ASN A 4 -23.39 -5.11 -0.89
C ASN A 4 -22.72 -4.77 -2.24
N ASP A 5 -22.25 -3.53 -2.42
CA ASP A 5 -21.59 -3.04 -3.65
C ASP A 5 -20.52 -4.04 -4.14
N THR A 6 -19.74 -4.60 -3.22
CA THR A 6 -18.74 -5.65 -3.45
C THR A 6 -19.29 -6.90 -4.17
N ASP A 7 -20.52 -7.33 -3.87
CA ASP A 7 -21.12 -8.52 -4.47
C ASP A 7 -21.36 -8.35 -5.98
N ALA A 8 -21.53 -7.10 -6.45
CA ALA A 8 -21.69 -6.80 -7.87
C ALA A 8 -20.39 -6.92 -8.66
N HIS A 9 -19.24 -6.88 -7.97
CA HIS A 9 -17.91 -6.93 -8.57
C HIS A 9 -17.19 -8.27 -8.34
N LYS A 10 -17.93 -9.29 -7.88
CA LYS A 10 -17.45 -10.67 -7.79
C LYS A 10 -17.37 -11.29 -9.20
N GLY A 11 -16.26 -11.94 -9.49
CA GLY A 11 -16.05 -12.65 -10.75
C GLY A 11 -14.64 -13.19 -10.88
N ASP A 12 -14.44 -14.10 -11.83
CA ASP A 12 -13.10 -14.55 -12.20
C ASP A 12 -12.35 -13.40 -12.90
N LYS A 13 -11.26 -12.96 -12.28
CA LYS A 13 -10.38 -11.90 -12.79
C LYS A 13 -9.15 -12.45 -13.52
N SER A 14 -8.97 -13.77 -13.56
CA SER A 14 -7.86 -14.43 -14.24
C SER A 14 -8.08 -14.60 -15.75
N ALA A 15 -9.35 -14.64 -16.17
CA ALA A 15 -9.72 -14.75 -17.57
C ALA A 15 -9.16 -13.57 -18.39
N GLY A 16 -8.39 -13.90 -19.43
CA GLY A 16 -7.85 -12.93 -20.38
C GLY A 16 -6.49 -12.31 -20.02
N LEU A 17 -5.94 -12.57 -18.82
CA LEU A 17 -4.62 -12.05 -18.42
C LEU A 17 -3.52 -12.45 -19.44
N GLY A 18 -3.59 -13.67 -19.96
CA GLY A 18 -2.70 -14.18 -21.01
C GLY A 18 -2.72 -13.42 -22.34
N LYS A 19 -3.67 -12.49 -22.55
CA LYS A 19 -3.76 -11.64 -23.76
C LYS A 19 -3.62 -10.15 -23.47
N ALA A 20 -3.48 -9.74 -22.22
CA ALA A 20 -3.36 -8.33 -21.83
C ALA A 20 -2.18 -7.63 -22.53
N SER A 21 -2.36 -6.37 -22.90
CA SER A 21 -1.36 -5.58 -23.63
C SER A 21 -1.34 -4.13 -23.12
N LEU A 22 -0.17 -3.51 -23.19
CA LEU A 22 0.00 -2.07 -22.89
C LEU A 22 -0.13 -1.19 -24.14
N LYS A 23 -0.37 -1.77 -25.33
CA LYS A 23 -0.42 -1.02 -26.59
C LYS A 23 -1.53 0.05 -26.56
N GLY A 24 -1.14 1.32 -26.66
CA GLY A 24 -2.05 2.47 -26.65
C GLY A 24 -2.56 2.88 -25.26
N VAL A 25 -2.18 2.16 -24.20
CA VAL A 25 -2.63 2.46 -22.84
C VAL A 25 -1.92 3.71 -22.34
N LYS A 26 -2.70 4.70 -21.88
CA LYS A 26 -2.18 5.91 -21.22
C LYS A 26 -1.94 5.63 -19.75
N ILE A 27 -0.70 5.78 -19.29
CA ILE A 27 -0.26 5.44 -17.93
C ILE A 27 0.23 6.71 -17.24
N GLY A 28 -0.33 7.01 -16.07
CA GLY A 28 0.10 8.13 -15.23
C GLY A 28 1.35 7.78 -14.42
N VAL A 29 2.43 8.52 -14.57
CA VAL A 29 3.74 8.24 -13.96
C VAL A 29 3.99 9.22 -12.82
N ILE A 30 4.07 8.71 -11.58
CA ILE A 30 4.38 9.52 -10.39
C ILE A 30 5.87 9.38 -10.07
N ARG A 31 6.71 10.26 -10.63
CA ARG A 31 8.17 10.21 -10.44
C ARG A 31 8.65 10.61 -9.06
N ARG A 32 7.98 11.57 -8.42
CA ARG A 32 8.40 12.11 -7.11
C ARG A 32 8.42 11.07 -6.00
N LYS A 33 7.69 9.96 -6.15
CA LYS A 33 7.65 8.85 -5.19
C LYS A 33 8.78 7.83 -5.37
N SER A 34 9.81 8.14 -6.17
CA SER A 34 11.08 7.41 -6.25
C SER A 34 12.13 7.85 -5.23
N GLY A 35 11.83 8.89 -4.43
CA GLY A 35 12.77 9.42 -3.43
C GLY A 35 14.05 10.00 -4.06
N ALA A 36 15.09 10.15 -3.23
CA ALA A 36 16.41 10.64 -3.66
C ALA A 36 17.41 9.49 -3.92
N THR A 37 16.94 8.33 -4.38
CA THR A 37 17.78 7.14 -4.61
C THR A 37 18.06 6.95 -6.10
N PRO A 38 19.23 7.37 -6.64
CA PRO A 38 19.50 7.34 -8.08
C PRO A 38 19.38 5.94 -8.69
N ARG A 39 19.87 4.91 -7.99
CA ARG A 39 19.78 3.51 -8.46
C ARG A 39 18.34 3.00 -8.57
N LEU A 40 17.46 3.41 -7.66
CA LEU A 40 16.04 3.08 -7.76
C LEU A 40 15.40 3.81 -8.94
N TYR A 41 15.75 5.07 -9.14
CA TYR A 41 15.29 5.86 -10.29
C TYR A 41 15.69 5.18 -11.61
N ASP A 42 16.94 4.70 -11.75
CA ASP A 42 17.40 4.01 -12.95
C ASP A 42 16.60 2.72 -13.25
N VAL A 43 16.29 1.94 -12.21
CA VAL A 43 15.45 0.73 -12.35
C VAL A 43 14.02 1.12 -12.75
N TYR A 44 13.50 2.20 -12.17
CA TYR A 44 12.17 2.70 -12.52
C TYR A 44 12.10 3.22 -13.96
N GLU A 45 13.07 4.00 -14.42
CA GLU A 45 13.15 4.46 -15.81
C GLU A 45 13.24 3.29 -16.80
N ARG A 46 13.97 2.23 -16.44
CA ARG A 46 14.01 1.01 -17.26
C ARG A 46 12.63 0.37 -17.38
N ALA A 47 11.89 0.25 -16.28
CA ALA A 47 10.53 -0.27 -16.28
C ALA A 47 9.59 0.59 -17.15
N LEU A 48 9.70 1.91 -17.06
CA LEU A 48 8.95 2.84 -17.91
C LEU A 48 9.34 2.69 -19.40
N ALA A 49 10.63 2.51 -19.71
CA ALA A 49 11.10 2.25 -21.06
C ALA A 49 10.55 0.93 -21.62
N ASP A 50 10.43 -0.11 -20.80
CA ASP A 50 9.81 -1.39 -21.17
C ASP A 50 8.33 -1.21 -21.52
N MET A 51 7.57 -0.45 -20.71
CA MET A 51 6.17 -0.11 -21.01
C MET A 51 6.04 0.67 -22.32
N ARG A 52 6.90 1.67 -22.53
CA ARG A 52 6.91 2.48 -23.77
C ARG A 52 7.22 1.63 -24.99
N ARG A 53 8.19 0.71 -24.91
CA ARG A 53 8.52 -0.23 -25.99
C ARG A 53 7.35 -1.17 -26.30
N ALA A 54 6.56 -1.53 -25.30
CA ALA A 54 5.32 -2.29 -25.45
C ALA A 54 4.15 -1.47 -26.03
N GLY A 55 4.35 -0.19 -26.32
CA GLY A 55 3.38 0.70 -26.94
C GLY A 55 2.54 1.52 -25.96
N ALA A 56 2.89 1.57 -24.67
CA ALA A 56 2.23 2.46 -23.71
C ALA A 56 2.54 3.94 -23.98
N VAL A 57 1.59 4.80 -23.65
CA VAL A 57 1.75 6.26 -23.63
C VAL A 57 1.95 6.68 -22.17
N LEU A 58 3.13 7.21 -21.84
CA LEU A 58 3.44 7.64 -20.48
C LEU A 58 3.12 9.13 -20.29
N VAL A 59 2.42 9.47 -19.23
CA VAL A 59 2.03 10.85 -18.87
C VAL A 59 2.56 11.15 -17.47
N ASP A 60 3.46 12.14 -17.36
CA ASP A 60 4.04 12.51 -16.07
C ASP A 60 3.04 13.29 -15.20
N ILE A 61 2.87 12.83 -13.95
CA ILE A 61 1.92 13.41 -13.00
C ILE A 61 2.68 14.00 -11.80
N PRO A 62 2.62 15.33 -11.59
CA PRO A 62 3.24 15.99 -10.44
C PRO A 62 2.38 15.81 -9.18
N TYR A 63 2.27 14.57 -8.70
CA TYR A 63 1.57 14.27 -7.45
C TYR A 63 2.48 14.52 -6.24
N VAL A 64 1.90 15.12 -5.20
CA VAL A 64 2.48 15.26 -3.87
C VAL A 64 1.41 14.81 -2.88
N GLU A 65 1.82 14.01 -1.91
CA GLU A 65 0.93 13.51 -0.88
C GLU A 65 0.50 14.63 0.06
N SER A 66 -0.75 14.57 0.53
CA SER A 66 -1.32 15.60 1.38
C SER A 66 -0.98 15.31 2.85
N ASP A 67 -0.41 16.29 3.55
CA ASP A 67 -0.22 16.19 5.01
C ASP A 67 -1.57 16.03 5.73
N GLU A 68 -2.65 16.61 5.19
CA GLU A 68 -4.00 16.43 5.72
C GLU A 68 -4.47 14.97 5.56
N LEU A 69 -4.15 14.32 4.43
CA LEU A 69 -4.45 12.91 4.23
C LEU A 69 -3.74 12.06 5.30
N ASN A 70 -2.43 12.26 5.48
CA ASN A 70 -1.63 11.48 6.44
C ASN A 70 -2.13 11.69 7.88
N ARG A 71 -2.43 12.92 8.27
CA ARG A 71 -2.97 13.24 9.59
C ARG A 71 -4.33 12.56 9.81
N ASP A 72 -5.23 12.69 8.84
CA ASP A 72 -6.61 12.22 9.00
C ASP A 72 -6.71 10.69 8.89
N GLU A 73 -5.83 10.05 8.11
CA GLU A 73 -5.61 8.60 8.15
C GLU A 73 -5.17 8.16 9.55
N GLY A 74 -4.16 8.80 10.15
CA GLY A 74 -3.69 8.46 11.49
C GLY A 74 -4.78 8.52 12.56
N VAL A 75 -5.59 9.60 12.57
CA VAL A 75 -6.75 9.72 13.47
C VAL A 75 -7.76 8.60 13.24
N THR A 76 -8.02 8.26 11.98
CA THR A 76 -8.94 7.20 11.60
C THR A 76 -8.46 5.84 12.12
N LEU A 77 -7.18 5.51 11.86
CA LEU A 77 -6.58 4.23 12.25
C LEU A 77 -6.57 4.03 13.77
N LEU A 78 -6.19 5.04 14.55
CA LEU A 78 -6.17 4.92 16.03
C LEU A 78 -7.56 4.67 16.60
N TYR A 79 -8.57 5.41 16.12
CA TYR A 79 -9.96 5.24 16.59
C TYR A 79 -10.53 3.86 16.20
N GLU A 80 -10.40 3.49 14.92
CA GLU A 80 -10.91 2.21 14.41
C GLU A 80 -10.16 1.02 15.03
N PHE A 81 -8.84 1.11 15.23
CA PHE A 81 -8.07 0.05 15.86
C PHE A 81 -8.59 -0.29 17.27
N ARG A 82 -8.80 0.72 18.13
CA ARG A 82 -9.40 0.45 19.45
C ARG A 82 -10.80 -0.14 19.34
N ALA A 83 -11.66 0.49 18.54
CA ALA A 83 -13.06 0.08 18.44
C ALA A 83 -13.20 -1.35 17.92
N ASP A 84 -12.50 -1.66 16.82
CA ASP A 84 -12.62 -2.92 16.09
C ASP A 84 -11.83 -4.05 16.77
N LEU A 85 -10.61 -3.79 17.27
CA LEU A 85 -9.89 -4.80 18.04
C LEU A 85 -10.64 -5.11 19.35
N GLY A 86 -11.18 -4.10 20.03
CA GLY A 86 -12.00 -4.31 21.22
C GLY A 86 -13.26 -5.14 20.93
N ALA A 87 -13.93 -4.90 19.81
CA ALA A 87 -15.06 -5.73 19.38
C ALA A 87 -14.62 -7.17 19.08
N TYR A 88 -13.54 -7.34 18.32
CA TYR A 88 -12.99 -8.65 17.99
C TYR A 88 -12.61 -9.46 19.25
N LEU A 89 -11.88 -8.87 20.20
CA LEU A 89 -11.41 -9.54 21.42
C LEU A 89 -12.56 -9.94 22.34
N ARG A 90 -13.61 -9.10 22.44
CA ARG A 90 -14.82 -9.46 23.19
C ARG A 90 -15.53 -10.67 22.60
N ASP A 91 -15.58 -10.76 21.28
CA ASP A 91 -16.32 -11.80 20.56
C ASP A 91 -15.51 -13.10 20.37
N LEU A 92 -14.24 -13.14 20.81
CA LEU A 92 -13.42 -14.34 20.73
C LEU A 92 -14.08 -15.53 21.47
N PRO A 93 -14.14 -16.72 20.85
CA PRO A 93 -14.66 -17.90 21.53
C PRO A 93 -13.73 -18.36 22.66
N GLY A 94 -14.28 -19.09 23.63
CA GLY A 94 -13.53 -19.61 24.77
C GLY A 94 -13.33 -18.57 25.88
N ASN A 95 -12.22 -18.69 26.63
CA ASN A 95 -11.88 -17.78 27.73
C ASN A 95 -10.43 -17.28 27.60
N PRO A 96 -10.12 -16.47 26.56
CA PRO A 96 -8.80 -15.87 26.39
C PRO A 96 -8.46 -14.94 27.56
N PRO A 97 -7.15 -14.72 27.82
CA PRO A 97 -6.68 -13.87 28.92
C PRO A 97 -6.95 -12.37 28.72
N VAL A 98 -7.35 -11.94 27.51
CA VAL A 98 -7.64 -10.54 27.17
C VAL A 98 -8.97 -10.43 26.43
N ARG A 99 -9.74 -9.37 26.72
CA ARG A 99 -11.06 -9.10 26.11
C ARG A 99 -11.20 -7.68 25.54
N SER A 100 -10.16 -6.88 25.64
CA SER A 100 -10.15 -5.48 25.19
C SER A 100 -8.72 -5.03 24.87
N LEU A 101 -8.57 -3.87 24.21
CA LEU A 101 -7.26 -3.26 24.00
C LEU A 101 -6.61 -2.88 25.35
N ALA A 102 -7.39 -2.37 26.31
CA ALA A 102 -6.91 -2.12 27.66
C ALA A 102 -6.34 -3.37 28.35
N ASP A 103 -7.01 -4.53 28.22
CA ASP A 103 -6.49 -5.79 28.77
C ASP A 103 -5.18 -6.20 28.08
N LEU A 104 -5.09 -6.01 26.77
CA LEU A 104 -3.88 -6.31 25.99
C LEU A 104 -2.70 -5.41 26.41
N ILE A 105 -2.95 -4.12 26.64
CA ILE A 105 -1.94 -3.18 27.15
C ILE A 105 -1.46 -3.62 28.54
N ALA A 106 -2.39 -4.01 29.42
CA ALA A 106 -2.07 -4.48 30.75
C ALA A 106 -1.29 -5.81 30.73
N PHE A 107 -1.66 -6.73 29.83
CA PHE A 107 -0.94 -7.96 29.59
C PHE A 107 0.50 -7.68 29.17
N ASN A 108 0.72 -6.87 28.14
CA ASN A 108 2.07 -6.51 27.69
C ASN A 108 2.92 -5.91 28.82
N LYS A 109 2.32 -5.07 29.68
CA LYS A 109 3.00 -4.50 30.86
C LYS A 109 3.39 -5.58 31.88
N ALA A 110 2.53 -6.55 32.12
CA ALA A 110 2.81 -7.68 33.03
C ALA A 110 3.88 -8.63 32.46
N HIS A 111 4.02 -8.67 31.13
CA HIS A 111 4.93 -9.54 30.37
C HIS A 111 6.02 -8.74 29.63
N ALA A 112 6.44 -7.58 30.17
CA ALA A 112 7.28 -6.62 29.46
C ALA A 112 8.63 -7.18 28.99
N ALA A 113 9.21 -8.13 29.73
CA ALA A 113 10.46 -8.79 29.37
C ALA A 113 10.37 -9.63 28.10
N GLU A 114 9.16 -10.04 27.71
CA GLU A 114 8.88 -10.85 26.53
C GLU A 114 8.26 -10.00 25.42
N GLU A 115 7.21 -9.25 25.74
CA GLU A 115 6.40 -8.52 24.75
C GLU A 115 6.96 -7.15 24.37
N MET A 116 7.78 -6.53 25.23
CA MET A 116 8.30 -5.17 25.05
C MET A 116 9.83 -5.11 25.17
N ALA A 117 10.52 -6.21 24.87
CA ALA A 117 11.97 -6.31 25.00
C ALA A 117 12.75 -5.41 24.03
N LEU A 118 12.14 -5.08 22.88
CA LEU A 118 12.78 -4.33 21.79
C LEU A 118 12.18 -2.94 21.58
N PHE A 119 10.86 -2.80 21.75
CA PHE A 119 10.12 -1.55 21.58
C PHE A 119 8.88 -1.56 22.48
N GLY A 120 8.30 -0.37 22.68
CA GLY A 120 7.12 -0.17 23.51
C GLY A 120 5.81 -0.54 22.81
N GLN A 121 4.72 0.03 23.30
CA GLN A 121 3.37 -0.16 22.75
C GLN A 121 2.64 1.17 22.62
N ASP A 122 3.37 2.23 22.27
CA ASP A 122 2.87 3.60 22.23
C ASP A 122 1.64 3.74 21.30
N GLU A 123 1.59 3.01 20.18
CA GLU A 123 0.42 2.99 19.30
C GLU A 123 -0.82 2.39 19.97
N PHE A 124 -0.67 1.37 20.83
CA PHE A 124 -1.79 0.79 21.56
C PHE A 124 -2.33 1.77 22.59
N GLU A 125 -1.44 2.43 23.32
CA GLU A 125 -1.82 3.44 24.31
C GLU A 125 -2.47 4.66 23.65
N ALA A 126 -1.95 5.11 22.50
CA ALA A 126 -2.55 6.18 21.71
C ALA A 126 -3.94 5.81 21.16
N ALA A 127 -4.10 4.57 20.68
CA ALA A 127 -5.39 4.09 20.19
C ALA A 127 -6.43 3.96 21.30
N GLU A 128 -6.05 3.45 22.47
CA GLU A 128 -6.93 3.38 23.64
C GLU A 128 -7.47 4.77 24.01
N ALA A 129 -6.60 5.79 23.97
CA ALA A 129 -6.97 7.18 24.26
C ALA A 129 -7.85 7.85 23.18
N ALA A 130 -7.90 7.35 21.95
CA ALA A 130 -8.56 7.97 20.80
C ALA A 130 -10.10 7.85 20.85
N THR A 131 -10.77 8.49 21.82
CA THR A 131 -12.22 8.35 22.11
C THR A 131 -13.15 9.30 21.35
N ASP A 132 -12.61 10.33 20.69
CA ASP A 132 -13.41 11.36 20.02
C ASP A 132 -14.00 10.87 18.68
N GLU A 133 -15.28 10.48 18.73
CA GLU A 133 -16.02 10.00 17.56
C GLU A 133 -16.26 11.09 16.50
N ALA A 134 -16.44 12.35 16.93
CA ALA A 134 -16.72 13.44 16.00
C ALA A 134 -15.47 13.79 15.18
N ALA A 135 -14.30 13.84 15.85
CA ALA A 135 -13.01 14.01 15.19
C ALA A 135 -12.73 12.84 14.24
N TYR A 136 -12.96 11.60 14.67
CA TYR A 136 -12.85 10.40 13.84
C TYR A 136 -13.71 10.49 12.58
N ARG A 137 -15.02 10.74 12.70
CA ARG A 137 -15.93 10.77 11.55
C ARG A 137 -15.52 11.84 10.53
N LYS A 138 -15.04 13.00 11.01
CA LYS A 138 -14.53 14.08 10.16
C LYS A 138 -13.25 13.66 9.44
N ALA A 139 -12.28 13.12 10.18
CA ALA A 139 -10.99 12.68 9.64
C ALA A 139 -11.20 11.59 8.59
N ARG A 140 -11.99 10.56 8.90
CA ARG A 140 -12.29 9.46 7.99
C ARG A 140 -12.95 9.94 6.70
N ALA A 141 -13.95 10.80 6.78
CA ALA A 141 -14.61 11.35 5.60
C ALA A 141 -13.63 12.16 4.73
N ASN A 142 -12.72 12.92 5.36
CA ASN A 142 -11.73 13.71 4.66
C ASN A 142 -10.65 12.84 4.01
N ALA A 143 -10.11 11.84 4.72
CA ALA A 143 -9.11 10.91 4.23
C ALA A 143 -9.63 10.14 2.99
N LEU A 144 -10.85 9.59 3.07
CA LEU A 144 -11.50 8.91 1.94
C LEU A 144 -11.68 9.83 0.73
N ARG A 145 -12.09 11.09 0.95
CA ARG A 145 -12.23 12.07 -0.13
C ARG A 145 -10.89 12.40 -0.77
N LEU A 146 -9.87 12.69 0.03
CA LEU A 146 -8.53 13.08 -0.42
C LEU A 146 -7.81 11.95 -1.16
N ALA A 147 -8.00 10.70 -0.74
CA ALA A 147 -7.37 9.54 -1.36
C ALA A 147 -8.11 9.07 -2.62
N GLY A 148 -9.45 8.99 -2.57
CA GLY A 148 -10.29 8.53 -3.67
C GLY A 148 -10.61 9.66 -4.64
N LYS A 149 -11.73 10.36 -4.38
CA LYS A 149 -12.33 11.34 -5.31
C LYS A 149 -11.36 12.45 -5.73
N ASP A 150 -10.69 13.08 -4.78
CA ASP A 150 -9.79 14.23 -5.05
C ASP A 150 -8.33 13.80 -5.26
N GLY A 151 -8.04 12.53 -5.01
CA GLY A 151 -6.75 11.87 -5.23
C GLY A 151 -6.78 11.06 -6.52
N ILE A 152 -6.91 9.73 -6.40
CA ILE A 152 -6.83 8.81 -7.53
C ILE A 152 -7.77 9.20 -8.66
N ASP A 153 -9.08 9.35 -8.40
CA ASP A 153 -10.07 9.60 -9.47
C ASP A 153 -9.76 10.89 -10.22
N ARG A 154 -9.49 11.98 -9.48
CA ARG A 154 -9.12 13.26 -10.07
C ARG A 154 -7.85 13.19 -10.89
N LEU A 155 -6.84 12.40 -10.48
CA LEU A 155 -5.61 12.24 -11.24
C LEU A 155 -5.86 11.44 -12.53
N LEU A 156 -6.65 10.37 -12.48
CA LEU A 156 -7.01 9.58 -13.65
C LEU A 156 -7.77 10.46 -14.67
N ASP A 157 -8.79 11.19 -14.22
CA ASP A 157 -9.63 12.04 -15.06
C ASP A 157 -8.87 13.23 -15.64
N LYS A 158 -8.13 13.97 -14.80
CA LYS A 158 -7.43 15.20 -15.21
C LYS A 158 -6.36 14.94 -16.27
N TYR A 159 -5.66 13.82 -16.16
CA TYR A 159 -4.55 13.47 -17.05
C TYR A 159 -4.94 12.49 -18.16
N ASP A 160 -6.20 12.04 -18.18
CA ASP A 160 -6.72 11.05 -19.13
C ASP A 160 -5.83 9.80 -19.18
N VAL A 161 -5.64 9.17 -18.01
CA VAL A 161 -4.81 7.96 -17.85
C VAL A 161 -5.63 6.81 -17.27
N ALA A 162 -5.29 5.58 -17.65
CA ALA A 162 -6.01 4.38 -17.25
C ALA A 162 -5.69 3.95 -15.81
N PHE A 163 -4.45 4.18 -15.36
CA PHE A 163 -3.97 3.88 -14.01
C PHE A 163 -2.70 4.68 -13.70
N LEU A 164 -2.32 4.72 -12.43
CA LEU A 164 -1.11 5.36 -11.95
C LEU A 164 -0.03 4.32 -11.66
N VAL A 165 1.23 4.68 -11.91
CA VAL A 165 2.40 3.90 -11.54
C VAL A 165 3.41 4.71 -10.75
N ALA A 166 4.06 4.04 -9.80
CA ALA A 166 5.12 4.57 -8.95
C ALA A 166 5.94 3.41 -8.38
N PRO A 167 7.21 3.60 -7.98
CA PRO A 167 7.90 2.61 -7.16
C PRO A 167 7.05 2.23 -5.94
N THR A 168 7.02 0.95 -5.58
CA THR A 168 6.25 0.47 -4.42
C THR A 168 6.92 0.84 -3.11
N GLY A 169 8.24 0.71 -3.06
CA GLY A 169 9.07 1.00 -1.89
C GLY A 169 10.54 1.04 -2.29
N ALA A 170 11.37 1.53 -1.38
CA ALA A 170 12.82 1.43 -1.51
C ALA A 170 13.28 -0.03 -1.33
N PRO A 171 14.53 -0.36 -1.71
CA PRO A 171 15.15 -1.62 -1.30
C PRO A 171 15.05 -1.84 0.21
N ALA A 172 15.09 -3.11 0.63
CA ALA A 172 15.11 -3.46 2.04
C ALA A 172 16.26 -2.78 2.78
N TRP A 173 16.02 -2.38 4.03
CA TRP A 173 17.04 -1.87 4.95
C TRP A 173 17.47 -2.96 5.94
N THR A 174 18.61 -2.76 6.60
CA THR A 174 19.10 -3.66 7.65
C THR A 174 18.19 -3.62 8.87
N THR A 175 17.94 -4.77 9.49
CA THR A 175 17.25 -4.82 10.78
C THR A 175 18.09 -4.09 11.84
N ASP A 176 17.52 -3.03 12.41
CA ASP A 176 18.10 -2.28 13.51
C ASP A 176 17.15 -2.36 14.72
N LEU A 177 17.60 -3.02 15.78
CA LEU A 177 16.81 -3.23 17.00
C LEU A 177 16.74 -1.97 17.87
N VAL A 178 17.55 -0.95 17.59
CA VAL A 178 17.60 0.30 18.36
C VAL A 178 16.78 1.38 17.68
N ASN A 179 16.98 1.57 16.37
CA ASN A 179 16.33 2.65 15.63
C ASN A 179 15.09 2.20 14.83
N GLY A 180 14.85 0.89 14.75
CA GLY A 180 13.70 0.33 14.04
C GLY A 180 13.81 0.44 12.52
N GLY A 181 12.68 0.71 11.86
CA GLY A 181 12.60 0.76 10.40
C GLY A 181 13.22 2.02 9.80
N HIS A 182 13.86 1.90 8.64
CA HIS A 182 14.47 3.04 7.92
C HIS A 182 13.69 3.37 6.64
N PHE A 183 12.48 3.92 6.81
CA PHE A 183 11.64 4.35 5.70
C PHE A 183 12.11 5.68 5.10
N VAL A 184 12.34 5.71 3.78
CA VAL A 184 12.93 6.88 3.07
C VAL A 184 11.95 7.59 2.14
N GLY A 185 10.64 7.48 2.38
CA GLY A 185 9.62 8.25 1.63
C GLY A 185 9.37 7.77 0.19
N VAL A 186 9.74 6.53 -0.14
CA VAL A 186 9.46 5.90 -1.43
C VAL A 186 8.14 5.13 -1.36
N GLY A 187 7.27 5.29 -2.36
CA GLY A 187 5.98 4.61 -2.40
C GLY A 187 4.79 5.54 -2.57
N ALA A 188 3.76 5.07 -3.27
CA ALA A 188 2.48 5.77 -3.45
C ALA A 188 1.28 4.93 -2.96
N GLY A 189 1.52 3.94 -2.09
CA GLY A 189 0.51 2.97 -1.65
C GLY A 189 -0.60 3.59 -0.80
N THR A 190 -0.30 4.63 -0.02
CA THR A 190 -1.23 5.29 0.91
C THR A 190 -2.55 5.71 0.25
N MET A 191 -2.51 6.31 -0.94
CA MET A 191 -3.73 6.69 -1.65
C MET A 191 -4.67 5.50 -1.91
N ALA A 192 -4.12 4.39 -2.41
CA ALA A 192 -4.94 3.23 -2.74
C ALA A 192 -5.46 2.53 -1.49
N ALA A 193 -4.61 2.45 -0.45
CA ALA A 193 -4.98 1.86 0.84
C ALA A 193 -6.12 2.65 1.50
N VAL A 194 -5.97 3.97 1.66
CA VAL A 194 -6.99 4.82 2.27
C VAL A 194 -8.27 4.84 1.43
N ALA A 195 -8.18 4.95 0.10
CA ALA A 195 -9.36 4.95 -0.77
C ALA A 195 -10.11 3.61 -0.80
N GLY A 196 -9.46 2.51 -0.40
CA GLY A 196 -9.97 1.15 -0.60
C GLY A 196 -10.01 0.74 -2.08
N TYR A 197 -9.03 1.20 -2.86
CA TYR A 197 -8.95 1.02 -4.32
C TYR A 197 -7.90 -0.05 -4.69
N PRO A 198 -7.98 -0.66 -5.88
CA PRO A 198 -7.04 -1.70 -6.28
C PRO A 198 -5.61 -1.17 -6.43
N HIS A 199 -4.68 -1.84 -5.74
CA HIS A 199 -3.23 -1.68 -5.86
C HIS A 199 -2.60 -3.04 -6.13
N LEU A 200 -1.69 -3.09 -7.11
CA LEU A 200 -0.88 -4.26 -7.42
C LEU A 200 0.59 -3.86 -7.47
N THR A 201 1.47 -4.63 -6.84
CA THR A 201 2.91 -4.52 -7.05
C THR A 201 3.40 -5.64 -7.97
N VAL A 202 4.19 -5.29 -8.99
CA VAL A 202 4.88 -6.25 -9.86
C VAL A 202 6.38 -5.97 -9.77
N PRO A 203 7.23 -6.97 -9.57
CA PRO A 203 8.69 -6.76 -9.54
C PRO A 203 9.17 -6.08 -10.82
N MET A 204 9.90 -4.97 -10.67
CA MET A 204 10.45 -4.19 -11.78
C MET A 204 11.96 -4.34 -11.93
N GLY A 205 12.61 -5.00 -10.98
CA GLY A 205 14.04 -5.27 -10.99
C GLY A 205 14.59 -5.38 -9.57
N ALA A 206 15.88 -5.04 -9.43
CA ALA A 206 16.55 -4.99 -8.14
C ALA A 206 17.57 -3.85 -8.10
N VAL A 207 17.85 -3.37 -6.89
CA VAL A 207 18.96 -2.47 -6.57
C VAL A 207 19.90 -3.24 -5.67
N ASP A 208 21.15 -3.43 -6.09
CA ASP A 208 22.15 -4.17 -5.31
C ASP A 208 21.70 -5.58 -4.87
N GLY A 209 20.96 -6.26 -5.75
CA GLY A 209 20.41 -7.60 -5.49
C GLY A 209 19.11 -7.61 -4.69
N LEU A 210 18.67 -6.47 -4.15
CA LEU A 210 17.42 -6.36 -3.40
C LEU A 210 16.24 -6.06 -4.35
N PRO A 211 15.18 -6.88 -4.35
CA PRO A 211 14.02 -6.68 -5.23
C PRO A 211 13.34 -5.33 -4.99
N VAL A 212 12.89 -4.70 -6.07
CA VAL A 212 12.04 -3.49 -6.02
C VAL A 212 10.82 -3.67 -6.91
N GLY A 213 9.68 -3.18 -6.42
CA GLY A 213 8.37 -3.32 -7.07
C GLY A 213 7.90 -2.05 -7.77
N LEU A 214 7.06 -2.23 -8.79
CA LEU A 214 6.29 -1.18 -9.43
C LEU A 214 4.83 -1.31 -9.05
N SER A 215 4.28 -0.26 -8.45
CA SER A 215 2.87 -0.16 -8.10
C SER A 215 2.03 0.17 -9.33
N PHE A 216 0.85 -0.45 -9.42
CA PHE A 216 -0.23 -0.16 -10.35
C PHE A 216 -1.46 0.19 -9.53
N ILE A 217 -1.97 1.41 -9.68
CA ILE A 217 -3.07 1.95 -8.86
C ILE A 217 -4.21 2.34 -9.78
N GLY A 218 -5.38 1.72 -9.57
CA GLY A 218 -6.58 1.95 -10.37
C GLY A 218 -7.70 2.61 -9.60
N ALA A 219 -8.77 2.96 -10.31
CA ALA A 219 -10.00 3.46 -9.69
C ALA A 219 -10.75 2.33 -8.97
N LYS A 220 -11.76 2.71 -8.18
CA LYS A 220 -12.64 1.77 -7.48
C LYS A 220 -13.14 0.65 -8.41
N TRP A 221 -13.04 -0.60 -7.95
CA TRP A 221 -13.51 -1.81 -8.65
C TRP A 221 -12.81 -2.15 -9.97
N GLN A 222 -11.68 -1.51 -10.29
CA GLN A 222 -10.88 -1.80 -11.49
C GLN A 222 -9.86 -2.94 -11.31
N ASP A 223 -10.09 -3.84 -10.36
CA ASP A 223 -9.18 -4.95 -10.04
C ASP A 223 -8.72 -5.75 -11.27
N LYS A 224 -9.64 -6.08 -12.18
CA LYS A 224 -9.33 -6.81 -13.42
C LYS A 224 -8.40 -6.02 -14.33
N ALA A 225 -8.67 -4.72 -14.50
CA ALA A 225 -7.84 -3.85 -15.35
C ALA A 225 -6.42 -3.71 -14.76
N ILE A 226 -6.31 -3.62 -13.43
CA ILE A 226 -5.00 -3.56 -12.75
C ILE A 226 -4.24 -4.89 -12.84
N LEU A 227 -4.92 -6.03 -12.75
CA LEU A 227 -4.31 -7.34 -13.01
C LEU A 227 -3.86 -7.48 -14.47
N GLU A 228 -4.65 -7.02 -15.44
CA GLU A 228 -4.28 -7.00 -16.86
C GLU A 228 -3.06 -6.12 -17.12
N ALA A 229 -3.01 -4.93 -16.49
CA ALA A 229 -1.87 -4.02 -16.58
C ALA A 229 -0.59 -4.66 -16.02
N GLY A 230 -0.68 -5.28 -14.84
CA GLY A 230 0.44 -5.97 -14.21
C GLY A 230 0.94 -7.15 -15.03
N ALA A 231 0.03 -8.00 -15.53
CA ALA A 231 0.38 -9.14 -16.38
C ALA A 231 0.98 -8.71 -17.73
N ALA A 232 0.53 -7.60 -18.30
CA ALA A 232 1.12 -7.04 -19.51
C ALA A 232 2.53 -6.48 -19.24
N PHE A 233 2.74 -5.78 -18.12
CA PHE A 233 4.07 -5.30 -17.72
C PHE A 233 5.05 -6.44 -17.43
N GLU A 234 4.64 -7.44 -16.66
CA GLU A 234 5.48 -8.59 -16.28
C GLU A 234 6.12 -9.26 -17.51
N ARG A 235 5.36 -9.38 -18.61
CA ARG A 235 5.82 -9.99 -19.86
C ARG A 235 6.83 -9.17 -20.63
N VAL A 236 6.75 -7.84 -20.54
CA VAL A 236 7.60 -6.93 -21.34
C VAL A 236 8.82 -6.44 -20.56
N ARG A 237 8.82 -6.67 -19.25
CA ARG A 237 9.95 -6.37 -18.35
C ARG A 237 11.22 -7.02 -18.86
N SER A 238 12.24 -6.20 -19.05
CA SER A 238 13.58 -6.62 -19.44
C SER A 238 14.49 -6.91 -18.25
N ALA A 239 14.15 -6.38 -17.06
CA ALA A 239 14.94 -6.58 -15.85
C ALA A 239 14.90 -8.04 -15.39
N ALA A 240 16.09 -8.60 -15.15
CA ALA A 240 16.23 -9.87 -14.43
C ALA A 240 15.82 -9.66 -12.97
N LEU A 241 15.04 -10.60 -12.45
CA LEU A 241 14.66 -10.60 -11.04
C LEU A 241 15.66 -11.44 -10.25
N PRO A 242 16.09 -10.98 -9.06
CA PRO A 242 16.88 -11.81 -8.17
C PRO A 242 16.06 -13.04 -7.77
N VAL A 243 16.69 -14.21 -7.82
CA VAL A 243 16.08 -15.45 -7.31
C VAL A 243 16.42 -15.52 -5.83
N PRO A 244 15.43 -15.42 -4.93
CA PRO A 244 15.69 -15.52 -3.50
C PRO A 244 16.21 -16.93 -3.19
N SER A 245 17.30 -17.01 -2.41
CA SER A 245 17.71 -18.27 -1.80
C SER A 245 16.91 -18.50 -0.53
N LEU A 246 16.30 -19.68 -0.38
CA LEU A 246 15.73 -20.12 0.89
C LEU A 246 16.79 -20.74 1.83
N ARG A 247 18.07 -20.59 1.50
CA ARG A 247 19.16 -20.99 2.41
C ARG A 247 19.16 -20.08 3.62
N ARG A 248 19.45 -20.65 4.79
CA ARG A 248 19.58 -19.83 5.97
C ARG A 248 20.83 -18.96 5.84
N TRP A 249 20.77 -17.78 6.42
CA TRP A 249 21.92 -16.91 6.46
C TRP A 249 23.06 -17.60 7.22
N GLY A 250 24.18 -17.86 6.54
CA GLY A 250 25.35 -18.57 7.09
C GLY A 250 25.53 -20.02 6.65
N GLU A 251 24.63 -20.58 5.83
CA GLU A 251 24.77 -21.88 5.14
C GLU A 251 25.30 -21.72 3.70
#